data_AF-U9TYA8-F1
#
_entry.id   AF-U9TYA8-F1
#
_cell.length_a   1.000
_cell.length_b   1.000
_cell.length_c   1.000
_cell.angle_alpha   90.00
_cell.angle_beta   90.00
_cell.angle_gamma   90.00
#
_symmetry.space_group_name_H-M   'P 1'
#
loop_
_entity.id
_entity.type
_entity.pdbx_description
1 polymer ?
#
loop_
_entity_poly.entity_id
_entity_poly.type
_entity_poly.pdbx_seq_one_letter_code
_entity_poly.pdbx_strand_id
1 'polypeptide(L)'
;IYYEEEELEFGDYLSNVLIREASTNLREIRISYDIKFSLKTLETFLEKWKGRPAVSLYFDNAYFYRKDNLYMKLFDKYKIENVIKDINV
;
A
#
# COMPACT_ATOMS: atom_id res chain seq x y z
N ILE A 1 -18.98 6.47 -9.23
CA ILE A 1 -17.97 6.15 -10.25
C ILE A 1 -16.86 7.21 -10.22
N TYR A 2 -17.19 8.51 -10.28
CA TYR A 2 -16.20 9.61 -10.18
C TYR A 2 -15.28 9.57 -8.94
N TYR A 3 -15.81 9.29 -7.75
CA TYR A 3 -15.01 9.29 -6.51
C TYR A 3 -13.93 8.20 -6.48
N GLU A 4 -14.16 7.05 -7.10
CA GLU A 4 -13.21 5.93 -7.04
C GLU A 4 -11.98 6.16 -7.94
N GLU A 5 -12.17 6.88 -9.05
CA GLU A 5 -11.07 7.28 -9.93
C GLU A 5 -10.15 8.30 -9.22
N GLU A 6 -10.74 9.29 -8.55
CA GLU A 6 -10.01 10.29 -7.76
C GLU A 6 -9.26 9.67 -6.56
N GLU A 7 -9.89 8.75 -5.83
CA GLU A 7 -9.25 8.00 -4.72
C GLU A 7 -8.03 7.19 -5.19
N LEU A 8 -8.10 6.61 -6.40
CA LEU A 8 -7.00 5.86 -7.02
C LEU A 8 -5.88 6.79 -7.50
N GLU A 9 -6.21 7.95 -8.07
CA GLU A 9 -5.23 8.98 -8.44
C GLU A 9 -4.46 9.49 -7.22
N PHE A 10 -5.14 9.69 -6.08
CA PHE A 10 -4.47 10.02 -4.83
C PHE A 10 -3.56 8.91 -4.33
N GLY A 11 -3.95 7.64 -4.47
CA GLY A 11 -3.08 6.51 -4.14
C GLY A 11 -1.82 6.45 -5.00
N ASP A 12 -1.96 6.69 -6.31
CA ASP A 12 -0.84 6.77 -7.25
C ASP A 12 0.11 7.92 -6.88
N TYR A 13 -0.44 9.10 -6.59
CA TYR A 13 0.35 10.25 -6.14
C TYR A 13 1.10 9.96 -4.83
N LEU A 14 0.39 9.43 -3.83
CA LEU A 14 0.96 9.12 -2.52
C LEU A 14 2.06 8.06 -2.62
N SER A 15 1.84 7.00 -3.40
CA SER A 15 2.84 5.96 -3.68
C SER A 15 4.15 6.57 -4.18
N ASN A 16 4.05 7.42 -5.20
CA ASN A 16 5.19 8.06 -5.83
C ASN A 16 5.95 8.99 -4.87
N VAL A 17 5.22 9.78 -4.07
CA VAL A 17 5.83 10.67 -3.07
C VAL A 17 6.52 9.86 -1.98
N LEU A 18 5.89 8.80 -1.45
CA LEU A 18 6.50 7.98 -0.41
C LEU A 18 7.77 7.27 -0.89
N ILE A 19 7.77 6.70 -2.10
CA ILE A 19 8.96 6.05 -2.66
C ILE A 19 10.13 7.05 -2.78
N ARG A 20 9.84 8.28 -3.21
CA ARG A 20 10.87 9.29 -3.51
C ARG A 20 11.36 10.03 -2.27
N GLU A 21 10.43 10.43 -1.39
CA GLU A 21 10.69 11.42 -0.34
C GLU A 21 10.64 10.83 1.08
N ALA A 22 9.99 9.66 1.29
CA ALA A 22 9.88 9.14 2.64
C ALA A 22 11.24 8.75 3.20
N SER A 23 11.43 9.05 4.48
CA SER A 23 12.60 8.58 5.25
C SER A 23 12.78 7.08 5.07
N THR A 24 14.04 6.65 4.92
CA THR A 24 14.40 5.22 4.91
C THR A 24 14.09 4.53 6.23
N ASN A 25 13.83 5.29 7.31
CA ASN A 25 13.44 4.75 8.61
C ASN A 25 11.91 4.75 8.84
N LEU A 26 11.10 5.14 7.86
CA LEU A 26 9.65 5.07 7.98
C LEU A 26 9.20 3.61 8.11
N ARG A 27 8.45 3.30 9.16
CA ARG A 27 8.03 1.93 9.50
C ARG A 27 6.53 1.73 9.56
N GLU A 28 5.75 2.80 9.54
CA GLU A 28 4.29 2.73 9.62
C GLU A 28 3.68 3.75 8.66
N ILE A 29 2.65 3.31 7.94
CA ILE A 29 1.84 4.16 7.06
C ILE A 29 0.38 3.82 7.32
N ARG A 30 -0.43 4.85 7.60
CA ARG A 30 -1.89 4.75 7.74
C ARG A 30 -2.55 5.45 6.57
N ILE A 31 -3.43 4.75 5.88
CA ILE A 31 -4.11 5.18 4.67
C ILE A 31 -5.58 5.43 5.01
N SER A 32 -6.00 6.68 4.83
CA SER A 32 -7.37 7.13 5.07
C SER A 32 -8.35 6.51 4.08
N TYR A 33 -9.65 6.53 4.42
CA TYR A 33 -10.72 5.91 3.62
C TYR A 33 -10.78 6.41 2.16
N ASP A 34 -10.46 7.69 1.94
CA ASP A 34 -10.52 8.38 0.65
C ASP A 34 -9.24 8.22 -0.21
N ILE A 35 -8.35 7.29 0.16
CA ILE A 35 -7.17 6.96 -0.63
C ILE A 35 -7.19 5.46 -0.88
N LYS A 36 -7.16 5.09 -2.16
CA LYS A 36 -7.13 3.69 -2.59
C LYS A 36 -5.91 3.44 -3.44
N PHE A 37 -5.37 2.23 -3.33
CA PHE A 37 -4.29 1.78 -4.20
C PHE A 37 -4.85 0.75 -5.15
N SER A 38 -4.63 0.93 -6.45
CA SER A 38 -4.80 -0.17 -7.39
C SER A 38 -3.82 -1.30 -7.04
N LEU A 39 -4.16 -2.55 -7.39
CA LEU A 39 -3.27 -3.69 -7.20
C LEU A 39 -1.87 -3.44 -7.80
N LYS A 40 -1.82 -2.86 -9.00
CA LYS A 40 -0.57 -2.53 -9.70
C LYS A 40 0.25 -1.46 -8.96
N THR A 41 -0.41 -0.43 -8.46
CA THR A 41 0.22 0.65 -7.69
C THR A 41 0.83 0.11 -6.41
N LEU A 42 0.10 -0.76 -5.71
CA LEU A 42 0.54 -1.36 -4.46
C LEU A 42 1.71 -2.33 -4.67
N GLU A 43 1.67 -3.14 -5.73
CA GLU A 43 2.81 -4.00 -6.10
C GLU A 43 4.05 -3.18 -6.44
N THR A 44 3.89 -2.12 -7.24
CA THR A 44 5.00 -1.22 -7.60
C THR A 44 5.58 -0.54 -6.36
N PHE A 45 4.72 -0.07 -5.45
CA PHE A 45 5.13 0.52 -4.18
C PHE A 45 6.00 -0.46 -3.37
N LEU A 46 5.51 -1.67 -3.13
CA LEU A 46 6.19 -2.68 -2.33
C LEU A 46 7.50 -3.14 -2.96
N GLU A 47 7.54 -3.29 -4.28
CA GLU A 47 8.78 -3.63 -4.99
C GLU A 47 9.85 -2.54 -4.83
N LYS A 48 9.45 -1.27 -4.91
CA LYS A 48 10.35 -0.12 -4.68
C LYS A 48 10.68 0.10 -3.20
N TRP A 49 9.92 -0.48 -2.29
CA TRP A 49 10.18 -0.43 -0.85
C TRP A 49 11.25 -1.44 -0.40
N LYS A 50 11.62 -2.41 -1.25
CA LYS A 50 12.72 -3.34 -0.98
C LYS A 50 14.02 -2.61 -0.64
N GLY A 51 14.76 -3.18 0.32
CA GLY A 51 16.00 -2.58 0.84
C GLY A 51 15.77 -1.54 1.94
N ARG A 52 14.52 -1.15 2.22
CA ARG A 52 14.14 -0.39 3.42
C ARG A 52 13.75 -1.35 4.55
N PRO A 53 13.70 -0.89 5.82
CA PRO A 53 13.06 -1.62 6.91
C PRO A 53 11.62 -1.98 6.55
N ALA A 54 11.19 -3.16 6.98
CA ALA A 54 9.83 -3.64 6.76
C ALA A 54 8.79 -2.65 7.31
N VAL A 55 7.77 -2.36 6.50
CA VAL A 55 6.73 -1.36 6.80
C VAL A 55 5.43 -2.02 7.27
N SER A 56 4.77 -1.42 8.24
CA SER A 56 3.42 -1.74 8.67
C SER A 56 2.42 -0.84 7.94
N LEU A 57 1.40 -1.45 7.31
CA LEU A 57 0.39 -0.74 6.53
C LEU A 57 -0.98 -0.88 7.18
N TYR A 58 -1.67 0.23 7.39
CA TYR A 58 -3.02 0.26 7.95
C TYR A 58 -3.96 0.94 6.96
N PHE A 59 -5.06 0.30 6.62
CA PHE A 59 -6.02 0.82 5.64
C PHE A 59 -7.38 0.98 6.30
N ASP A 60 -7.88 2.21 6.38
CA ASP A 60 -9.20 2.47 6.93
C ASP A 60 -10.31 1.87 6.05
N ASN A 61 -10.09 1.75 4.74
CA ASN A 61 -10.99 1.09 3.80
C ASN A 61 -10.66 -0.41 3.59
N ALA A 62 -10.57 -1.15 4.70
CA ALA A 62 -10.41 -2.60 4.77
C ALA A 62 -11.22 -3.40 3.72
N TYR A 63 -12.49 -3.05 3.56
CA TYR A 63 -13.42 -3.76 2.66
C TYR A 63 -12.95 -3.79 1.21
N PHE A 64 -12.38 -2.69 0.70
CA PHE A 64 -11.89 -2.59 -0.68
C PHE A 64 -10.82 -3.65 -0.97
N TYR A 65 -9.89 -3.85 -0.04
CA TYR A 65 -8.75 -4.78 -0.18
C TYR A 65 -9.12 -6.23 0.11
N ARG A 66 -10.20 -6.47 0.88
CA ARG A 66 -10.70 -7.83 1.17
C ARG A 66 -11.65 -8.37 0.11
N LYS A 67 -12.18 -7.53 -0.78
CA LYS A 67 -13.20 -7.92 -1.76
C LYS A 67 -12.70 -8.98 -2.76
N ASP A 68 -11.40 -8.98 -3.07
CA ASP A 68 -10.74 -9.96 -3.92
C ASP A 68 -9.46 -10.47 -3.23
N ASN A 69 -9.18 -11.76 -3.39
CA ASN A 69 -8.01 -12.43 -2.83
C ASN A 69 -6.69 -11.98 -3.50
N LEU A 70 -6.73 -11.24 -4.61
CA LEU A 70 -5.53 -10.73 -5.28
C LEU A 70 -4.66 -9.86 -4.35
N TYR A 71 -5.26 -8.97 -3.55
CA TYR A 71 -4.52 -8.13 -2.61
C TYR A 71 -3.92 -8.96 -1.47
N MET A 72 -4.66 -9.93 -0.93
CA MET A 72 -4.16 -10.79 0.15
C MET A 72 -2.94 -11.62 -0.31
N LYS A 73 -3.00 -12.19 -1.52
CA LYS A 73 -1.84 -12.87 -2.13
C LYS A 73 -0.64 -11.95 -2.30
N LEU A 74 -0.87 -10.70 -2.70
CA LEU A 74 0.17 -9.68 -2.81
C LEU A 74 0.80 -9.42 -1.44
N PHE A 75 -0.01 -9.23 -0.40
CA PHE A 75 0.48 -9.02 0.96
C PHE A 75 1.27 -10.21 1.51
N ASP A 76 0.80 -11.42 1.28
CA ASP A 76 1.50 -12.64 1.71
C ASP A 76 2.87 -12.77 1.03
N LYS A 77 2.95 -12.51 -0.29
CA LYS A 77 4.22 -12.46 -1.03
C LYS A 77 5.20 -11.48 -0.37
N TYR A 78 4.78 -10.24 -0.13
CA TYR A 78 5.68 -9.21 0.39
C TYR A 78 5.93 -9.29 1.90
N LYS A 79 5.11 -10.02 2.67
CA LYS A 79 5.44 -10.45 4.03
C LYS A 79 6.56 -11.50 4.04
N ILE A 80 6.49 -12.51 3.16
CA ILE A 80 7.53 -13.54 3.02
C ILE A 80 8.87 -12.90 2.60
N GLU A 81 8.82 -11.91 1.71
CA GLU A 81 9.99 -11.13 1.27
C GLU A 81 10.47 -10.11 2.32
N ASN A 82 9.85 -10.04 3.51
CA ASN A 82 10.17 -9.14 4.62
C ASN A 82 10.12 -7.64 4.23
N VAL A 83 9.27 -7.29 3.27
CA VAL A 83 8.96 -5.90 2.90
C VAL A 83 7.82 -5.35 3.76
N ILE A 84 6.82 -6.20 4.05
CA ILE A 84 5.71 -5.88 4.94
C ILE A 84 5.98 -6.51 6.30
N LYS A 85 5.95 -5.67 7.35
CA LYS A 85 6.01 -6.13 8.74
C LYS A 85 4.64 -6.57 9.23
N ASP A 86 3.64 -5.74 9.02
CA ASP A 86 2.27 -5.99 9.45
C ASP A 86 1.27 -5.33 8.50
N ILE A 87 0.06 -5.84 8.47
CA ILE A 87 -1.02 -5.23 7.69
C ILE A 87 -2.35 -5.30 8.44
N ASN A 88 -3.03 -4.16 8.48
CA ASN A 88 -4.41 -4.07 8.92
C ASN A 88 -5.27 -3.66 7.72
N VAL A 89 -5.86 -4.68 7.08
CA VAL A 89 -6.89 -4.60 6.05
C VAL A 89 -8.05 -5.43 6.48
#